data_AF-A0A522VKC5-F1
#
_entry.id   AF-A0A522VKC5-F1
#
_cell.length_a   1.000
_cell.length_b   1.000
_cell.length_c   1.000
_cell.angle_alpha   90.00
_cell.angle_beta   90.00
_cell.angle_gamma   90.00
#
_symmetry.space_group_name_H-M   'P 1'
#
loop_
_entity.id
_entity.type
_entity.pdbx_description
1 polymer ?
#
loop_
_entity_poly.entity_id
_entity_poly.type
_entity_poly.pdbx_seq_one_letter_code
_entity_poly.pdbx_strand_id
1 'polypeptide(L)'
;MTERRKFIRQAFVAFRPKREQFTDALGWARDAWDFLSANGEGEARSREPRESGVDWYGKLSHRQREQFDVFWKAYGYKKGKAGAAMRFGQLGDLPGEVFLRIVAAARAEARQWKDGAFPAGQTRIYAQGWLEARRWEDYEPPAQAALTPGPSADRRELLSKLAGLRQLNSAKPNPALQQQIDALEAQLGDGQP
;
A
#
# COMPACT_ATOMS: atom_id res chain seq x y z
N MET A 1 32.13 -10.93 13.11
CA MET A 1 32.58 -12.29 13.46
C MET A 1 31.56 -13.26 12.88
N THR A 2 31.99 -14.20 12.02
CA THR A 2 31.09 -15.08 11.24
C THR A 2 30.34 -16.10 12.11
N GLU A 3 29.12 -16.50 11.72
CA GLU A 3 28.28 -17.45 12.48
C GLU A 3 28.98 -18.80 12.63
N ARG A 4 29.67 -19.28 11.57
CA ARG A 4 30.53 -20.47 11.61
C ARG A 4 31.56 -20.43 12.75
N ARG A 5 32.19 -19.28 12.98
CA ARG A 5 33.19 -19.13 14.06
C ARG A 5 32.56 -19.13 15.45
N LYS A 6 31.32 -18.66 15.60
CA LYS A 6 30.58 -18.72 16.87
C LYS A 6 30.17 -20.17 17.18
N PHE A 7 29.64 -20.88 16.18
CA PHE A 7 29.28 -22.30 16.32
C PHE A 7 30.48 -23.16 16.72
N ILE A 8 31.61 -23.05 16.02
CA ILE A 8 32.82 -23.82 16.35
C ILE A 8 33.28 -23.54 17.78
N ARG A 9 33.25 -22.27 18.23
CA ARG A 9 33.59 -21.94 19.63
C ARG A 9 32.60 -22.56 20.63
N GLN A 10 31.31 -22.49 20.35
CA GLN A 10 30.28 -23.06 21.22
C GLN A 10 30.39 -24.59 21.29
N ALA A 11 30.66 -25.26 20.18
CA ALA A 11 30.95 -26.69 20.14
C ALA A 11 32.15 -27.03 21.03
N PHE A 12 33.26 -26.28 20.93
CA PHE A 12 34.43 -26.50 21.80
C PHE A 12 34.12 -26.31 23.28
N VAL A 13 33.28 -25.34 23.64
CA VAL A 13 32.86 -25.10 25.02
C VAL A 13 31.94 -26.22 25.54
N ALA A 14 31.07 -26.76 24.69
CA ALA A 14 30.13 -27.81 25.04
C ALA A 14 30.81 -29.18 25.18
N PHE A 15 31.66 -29.55 24.21
CA PHE A 15 32.30 -30.87 24.18
C PHE A 15 33.59 -30.94 25.02
N ARG A 16 34.19 -29.79 25.37
CA ARG A 16 35.43 -29.67 26.17
C ARG A 16 36.47 -30.74 25.83
N PRO A 17 36.90 -30.84 24.55
CA PRO A 17 37.86 -31.85 24.14
C PRO A 17 39.18 -31.71 24.93
N LYS A 18 39.91 -32.81 25.10
CA LYS A 18 41.28 -32.74 25.64
C LYS A 18 42.21 -32.15 24.59
N ARG A 19 43.37 -31.62 25.01
CA ARG A 19 44.32 -30.92 24.13
C ARG A 19 44.77 -31.79 22.94
N GLU A 20 44.95 -33.09 23.16
CA GLU A 20 45.29 -34.08 22.13
C GLU A 20 44.17 -34.30 21.08
N GLN A 21 42.94 -33.93 21.39
CA GLN A 21 41.75 -34.11 20.54
C GLN A 21 41.33 -32.82 19.82
N PHE A 22 42.09 -31.72 19.98
CA PHE A 22 41.71 -30.41 19.43
C PHE A 22 41.61 -30.40 17.90
N THR A 23 42.49 -31.12 17.22
CA THR A 23 42.46 -31.24 15.75
C THR A 23 41.20 -31.96 15.29
N ASP A 24 40.86 -33.07 15.95
CA ASP A 24 39.72 -33.90 15.58
C ASP A 24 38.40 -33.20 15.91
N ALA A 25 38.33 -32.54 17.08
CA ALA A 25 37.18 -31.74 17.47
C ALA A 25 36.97 -30.53 16.55
N LEU A 26 38.06 -29.93 16.04
CA LEU A 26 37.98 -28.84 15.07
C LEU A 26 37.49 -29.33 13.71
N GLY A 27 37.98 -30.49 13.26
CA GLY A 27 37.50 -31.15 12.04
C GLY A 27 36.02 -31.47 12.14
N TRP A 28 35.63 -32.18 13.20
CA TRP A 28 34.24 -32.52 13.48
C TRP A 28 33.32 -31.29 13.53
N ALA A 29 33.72 -30.22 14.21
CA ALA A 29 32.89 -29.01 14.30
C ALA A 29 32.77 -28.28 12.94
N ARG A 30 33.75 -28.41 12.05
CA ARG A 30 33.66 -27.88 10.68
C ARG A 30 32.73 -28.73 9.82
N ASP A 31 32.86 -30.06 9.89
CA ASP A 31 32.05 -31.00 9.13
C ASP A 31 30.59 -30.94 9.57
N ALA A 32 30.34 -30.85 10.88
CA ALA A 32 29.01 -30.65 11.44
C ALA A 32 28.39 -29.33 10.97
N TRP A 33 29.17 -28.24 10.91
CA TRP A 33 28.69 -26.98 10.36
C TRP A 33 28.34 -27.08 8.87
N ASP A 34 29.18 -27.76 8.08
CA ASP A 34 28.96 -27.92 6.64
C ASP A 34 27.73 -28.82 6.39
N PHE A 35 27.53 -29.87 7.20
CA PHE A 35 26.33 -30.70 7.20
C PHE A 35 25.08 -29.89 7.55
N LEU A 36 25.10 -29.11 8.64
CA LEU A 36 23.96 -28.26 9.03
C LEU A 36 23.66 -27.21 7.96
N SER A 37 24.69 -26.63 7.36
CA SER A 37 24.54 -25.67 6.26
C SER A 37 23.92 -26.30 5.02
N ALA A 38 24.33 -27.53 4.65
CA ALA A 38 23.73 -28.28 3.55
C ALA A 38 22.24 -28.59 3.80
N ASN A 39 21.85 -28.80 5.06
CA ASN A 39 20.47 -29.04 5.47
C ASN A 39 19.68 -27.76 5.76
N GLY A 40 20.26 -26.57 5.55
CA GLY A 40 19.58 -25.28 5.72
C GLY A 40 19.56 -24.72 7.14
N GLU A 41 20.22 -25.38 8.09
CA GLU A 41 20.31 -25.03 9.53
C GLU A 41 21.62 -24.29 9.88
N GLY A 42 22.49 -24.06 8.90
CA GLY A 42 23.81 -23.43 9.09
C GLY A 42 23.77 -21.91 9.04
N GLU A 43 24.64 -21.29 8.24
CA GLU A 43 24.59 -19.83 8.06
C GLU A 43 23.23 -19.48 7.45
N ALA A 44 22.50 -18.56 8.09
CA ALA A 44 21.29 -18.01 7.49
C ALA A 44 21.67 -17.57 6.08
N ARG A 45 21.12 -18.26 5.06
CA ARG A 45 21.35 -17.89 3.65
C ARG A 45 21.21 -16.39 3.63
N SER A 46 22.26 -15.69 3.22
CA SER A 46 22.17 -14.24 3.02
C SER A 46 20.95 -14.08 2.13
N ARG A 47 19.83 -13.62 2.73
CA ARG A 47 18.66 -13.22 1.97
C ARG A 47 19.26 -12.22 1.02
N GLU A 48 19.33 -12.57 -0.26
CA GLU A 48 20.01 -11.77 -1.27
C GLU A 48 19.67 -10.30 -1.01
N PRO A 49 20.62 -9.36 -1.21
CA PRO A 49 20.31 -7.94 -1.08
C PRO A 49 19.01 -7.72 -1.85
N ARG A 50 17.94 -7.32 -1.16
CA ARG A 50 16.56 -7.27 -1.68
C ARG A 50 16.49 -6.35 -2.91
N GLU A 51 16.92 -6.81 -4.08
CA GLU A 51 17.09 -6.04 -5.32
C GLU A 51 17.36 -4.54 -5.08
N SER A 52 18.19 -4.22 -4.09
CA SER A 52 18.13 -2.88 -3.46
C SER A 52 18.82 -1.81 -4.30
N GLY A 53 19.33 -2.19 -5.46
CA GLY A 53 19.99 -1.31 -6.43
C GLY A 53 19.24 -1.13 -7.74
N VAL A 54 18.14 -1.86 -7.99
CA VAL A 54 17.39 -1.69 -9.25
C VAL A 54 16.30 -0.65 -9.04
N ASP A 55 16.40 0.48 -9.76
CA ASP A 55 15.34 1.48 -9.81
C ASP A 55 14.17 0.98 -10.69
N TRP A 56 13.33 0.15 -10.07
CA TRP A 56 12.13 -0.37 -10.70
C TRP A 56 11.10 0.71 -11.03
N TYR A 57 11.10 1.83 -10.30
CA TYR A 57 10.22 2.96 -10.60
C TYR A 57 10.68 3.69 -11.86
N GLY A 58 11.99 3.86 -12.05
CA GLY A 58 12.57 4.41 -13.28
C GLY A 58 12.28 3.57 -14.54
N LYS A 59 12.11 2.26 -14.38
CA LYS A 59 11.77 1.33 -15.48
C LYS A 59 10.31 1.38 -15.93
N LEU A 60 9.41 2.00 -15.17
CA LEU A 60 8.00 2.15 -15.56
C LEU A 60 7.86 3.16 -16.71
N SER A 61 6.90 2.91 -17.60
CA SER A 61 6.51 3.90 -18.62
C SER A 61 5.97 5.18 -17.96
N HIS A 62 5.91 6.30 -18.70
CA HIS A 62 5.36 7.55 -18.15
C HIS A 62 3.96 7.38 -17.56
N ARG A 63 3.06 6.75 -18.33
CA ARG A 63 1.69 6.45 -17.90
C ARG A 63 1.65 5.54 -16.67
N GLN A 64 2.48 4.50 -16.64
CA GLN A 64 2.55 3.60 -15.50
C GLN A 64 3.07 4.30 -14.24
N ARG A 65 4.01 5.25 -14.37
CA ARG A 65 4.50 6.04 -13.22
C ARG A 65 3.40 6.90 -12.62
N GLU A 66 2.62 7.60 -13.45
CA GLU A 66 1.49 8.41 -12.99
C GLU A 66 0.45 7.55 -12.27
N GLN A 67 0.09 6.42 -12.87
CA GLN A 67 -0.83 5.45 -12.28
C GLN A 67 -0.28 4.88 -10.97
N PHE A 68 1.00 4.51 -10.94
CA PHE A 68 1.67 4.00 -9.74
C PHE A 68 1.69 5.04 -8.62
N ASP A 69 1.95 6.32 -8.90
CA ASP A 69 1.98 7.36 -7.87
C ASP A 69 0.59 7.60 -7.26
N VAL A 70 -0.47 7.54 -8.06
CA VAL A 70 -1.86 7.58 -7.59
C VAL A 70 -2.16 6.36 -6.70
N PHE A 71 -1.80 5.16 -7.13
CA PHE A 71 -1.92 3.94 -6.32
C PHE A 71 -1.11 4.04 -5.02
N TRP A 72 0.14 4.48 -5.09
CA TRP A 72 1.06 4.60 -3.95
C TRP A 72 0.55 5.60 -2.91
N LYS A 73 -0.08 6.68 -3.36
CA LYS A 73 -0.77 7.63 -2.50
C LYS A 73 -2.02 6.99 -1.86
N ALA A 74 -2.82 6.27 -2.64
CA ALA A 74 -4.03 5.60 -2.16
C ALA A 74 -3.76 4.52 -1.12
N TYR A 75 -2.75 3.66 -1.36
CA TYR A 75 -2.37 2.60 -0.43
C TYR A 75 -1.82 3.18 0.88
N GLY A 76 -1.02 4.24 0.84
CA GLY A 76 -0.64 4.98 2.04
C GLY A 76 0.35 4.28 2.99
N TYR A 77 0.81 3.05 2.70
CA TYR A 77 1.91 2.42 3.43
C TYR A 77 3.26 2.69 2.75
N LYS A 78 4.06 3.60 3.31
CA LYS A 78 5.28 4.14 2.67
C LYS A 78 6.53 3.27 2.86
N LYS A 79 6.40 1.96 2.70
CA LYS A 79 7.52 1.00 2.79
C LYS A 79 7.55 0.09 1.57
N GLY A 80 8.75 -0.20 1.05
CA GLY A 80 8.94 -1.11 -0.08
C GLY A 80 8.52 -0.55 -1.44
N LYS A 81 8.73 0.76 -1.70
CA LYS A 81 8.34 1.41 -2.96
C LYS A 81 8.91 0.70 -4.19
N ALA A 82 10.18 0.30 -4.16
CA ALA A 82 10.84 -0.37 -5.28
C ALA A 82 10.17 -1.71 -5.64
N GLY A 83 9.93 -2.57 -4.64
CA GLY A 83 9.23 -3.85 -4.87
C GLY A 83 7.77 -3.66 -5.30
N ALA A 84 7.10 -2.62 -4.80
CA ALA A 84 5.76 -2.26 -5.27
C ALA A 84 5.76 -1.77 -6.73
N ALA A 85 6.74 -0.94 -7.11
CA ALA A 85 6.88 -0.46 -8.49
C ALA A 85 7.19 -1.61 -9.45
N MET A 86 8.06 -2.54 -9.05
CA MET A 86 8.34 -3.77 -9.82
C MET A 86 7.05 -4.56 -10.08
N ARG A 87 6.29 -4.89 -9.02
CA ARG A 87 5.03 -5.65 -9.15
C ARG A 87 3.98 -4.89 -9.95
N PHE A 88 3.91 -3.57 -9.80
CA PHE A 88 3.00 -2.74 -10.57
C PHE A 88 3.35 -2.75 -12.07
N GLY A 89 4.63 -2.66 -12.42
CA GLY A 89 5.09 -2.75 -13.81
C GLY A 89 4.81 -4.11 -14.45
N GLN A 90 4.87 -5.18 -13.67
CA GLN A 90 4.51 -6.54 -14.12
C GLN A 90 3.03 -6.71 -14.47
N LEU A 91 2.14 -5.81 -14.02
CA LEU A 91 0.74 -5.80 -14.44
C LEU A 91 0.56 -5.32 -15.89
N GLY A 92 1.59 -4.72 -16.49
CA GLY A 92 1.56 -4.21 -17.85
C GLY A 92 0.69 -2.96 -17.99
N ASP A 93 0.12 -2.77 -19.18
CA ASP A 93 -0.82 -1.69 -19.45
C ASP A 93 -2.22 -2.08 -18.97
N LEU A 94 -2.63 -1.45 -17.87
CA LEU A 94 -3.95 -1.70 -17.27
C LEU A 94 -5.03 -0.86 -17.97
N PRO A 95 -6.20 -1.47 -18.27
CA PRO A 95 -7.39 -0.72 -18.63
C PRO A 95 -7.75 0.28 -17.51
N GLY A 96 -8.31 1.43 -17.89
CA GLY A 96 -8.66 2.49 -16.93
C GLY A 96 -9.58 1.99 -15.80
N GLU A 97 -10.53 1.12 -16.12
CA GLU A 97 -11.46 0.52 -15.16
C GLU A 97 -10.76 -0.36 -14.11
N VAL A 98 -9.84 -1.22 -14.56
CA VAL A 98 -9.06 -2.10 -13.67
C VAL A 98 -8.17 -1.25 -12.77
N PHE A 99 -7.53 -0.22 -13.33
CA PHE A 99 -6.74 0.72 -12.54
C PHE A 99 -7.57 1.44 -11.46
N LEU A 100 -8.76 1.94 -11.82
CA LEU A 100 -9.66 2.57 -10.86
C LEU A 100 -10.09 1.61 -9.74
N ARG A 101 -10.36 0.34 -10.08
CA ARG A 101 -10.65 -0.70 -9.09
C ARG A 101 -9.48 -0.93 -8.13
N ILE A 102 -8.26 -1.02 -8.65
CA ILE A 102 -7.04 -1.14 -7.82
C ILE A 102 -6.92 0.04 -6.86
N VAL A 103 -7.13 1.27 -7.32
CA VAL A 103 -7.07 2.47 -6.48
C VAL A 103 -8.16 2.47 -5.42
N ALA A 104 -9.40 2.08 -5.77
CA ALA A 104 -10.51 2.00 -4.82
C ALA A 104 -10.23 0.97 -3.72
N ALA A 105 -9.79 -0.23 -4.10
CA ALA A 105 -9.41 -1.29 -3.17
C ALA A 105 -8.25 -0.86 -2.26
N ALA A 106 -7.22 -0.21 -2.80
CA ALA A 106 -6.09 0.30 -2.04
C ALA A 106 -6.51 1.35 -0.99
N ARG A 107 -7.48 2.22 -1.33
CA ARG A 107 -8.04 3.20 -0.37
C ARG A 107 -8.85 2.51 0.73
N ALA A 108 -9.66 1.51 0.37
CA ALA A 108 -10.44 0.75 1.33
C ALA A 108 -9.54 0.02 2.34
N GLU A 109 -8.51 -0.68 1.85
CA GLU A 109 -7.49 -1.32 2.68
C GLU A 109 -6.82 -0.29 3.62
N ALA A 110 -6.42 0.87 3.10
CA ALA A 110 -5.80 1.91 3.90
C ALA A 110 -6.73 2.48 5.00
N ARG A 111 -8.05 2.52 4.76
CA ARG A 111 -9.05 2.92 5.75
C ARG A 111 -9.24 1.84 6.81
N GLN A 112 -9.45 0.59 6.41
CA GLN A 112 -9.59 -0.54 7.34
C GLN A 112 -8.41 -0.63 8.33
N TRP A 113 -7.18 -0.37 7.86
CA TRP A 113 -6.00 -0.31 8.74
C TRP A 113 -6.01 0.87 9.70
N LYS A 114 -6.54 2.04 9.30
CA LYS A 114 -6.67 3.21 10.18
C LYS A 114 -7.78 3.04 11.20
N ASP A 115 -8.86 2.40 10.79
CA ASP A 115 -10.06 2.19 11.61
C ASP A 115 -9.89 1.00 12.57
N GLY A 116 -8.75 0.30 12.53
CA GLY A 116 -8.45 -0.82 13.41
C GLY A 116 -9.28 -2.07 13.13
N ALA A 117 -9.80 -2.21 11.91
CA ALA A 117 -10.65 -3.35 11.51
C ALA A 117 -9.89 -4.69 11.45
N PHE A 118 -8.56 -4.67 11.54
CA PHE A 118 -7.72 -5.86 11.53
C PHE A 118 -7.48 -6.40 12.96
N PRO A 119 -7.51 -7.73 13.16
CA PRO A 119 -7.21 -8.34 14.45
C PRO A 119 -5.86 -7.91 15.04
N ALA A 120 -5.81 -7.83 16.37
CA ALA A 120 -4.58 -7.52 17.10
C ALA A 120 -3.46 -8.52 16.76
N GLY A 121 -2.26 -8.01 16.50
CA GLY A 121 -1.08 -8.82 16.12
C GLY A 121 -0.91 -9.04 14.62
N GLN A 122 -1.88 -8.66 13.78
CA GLN A 122 -1.70 -8.73 12.33
C GLN A 122 -0.84 -7.56 11.83
N THR A 123 0.17 -7.88 11.01
CA THR A 123 1.03 -6.87 10.41
C THR A 123 0.51 -6.49 9.02
N ARG A 124 0.51 -5.19 8.74
CA ARG A 124 0.14 -4.66 7.42
C ARG A 124 1.03 -5.21 6.32
N ILE A 125 0.39 -5.81 5.30
CA ILE A 125 1.05 -6.34 4.11
C ILE A 125 1.71 -5.16 3.35
N TYR A 126 2.85 -5.40 2.72
CA TYR A 126 3.45 -4.42 1.82
C TYR A 126 2.66 -4.31 0.52
N ALA A 127 2.67 -3.14 -0.11
CA ALA A 127 2.05 -2.94 -1.42
C ALA A 127 2.52 -3.97 -2.47
N GLN A 128 3.79 -4.39 -2.40
CA GLN A 128 4.32 -5.48 -3.23
C GLN A 128 3.52 -6.78 -3.08
N GLY A 129 3.38 -7.29 -1.85
CA GLY A 129 2.66 -8.54 -1.59
C GLY A 129 1.16 -8.41 -1.83
N TRP A 130 0.60 -7.23 -1.56
CA TRP A 130 -0.80 -6.94 -1.86
C TRP A 130 -1.08 -6.94 -3.37
N LEU A 131 -0.17 -6.38 -4.18
CA LEU A 131 -0.27 -6.40 -5.64
C LEU A 131 -0.05 -7.80 -6.21
N GLU A 132 0.94 -8.52 -5.69
CA GLU A 132 1.26 -9.89 -6.11
C GLU A 132 0.10 -10.86 -5.86
N ALA A 133 -0.56 -10.73 -4.71
CA ALA A 133 -1.73 -11.54 -4.37
C ALA A 133 -3.04 -11.04 -5.03
N ARG A 134 -2.98 -10.02 -5.90
CA ARG A 134 -4.14 -9.46 -6.61
C ARG A 134 -5.33 -9.11 -5.72
N ARG A 135 -5.08 -8.63 -4.49
CA ARG A 135 -6.13 -8.40 -3.48
C ARG A 135 -7.20 -7.36 -3.84
N TRP A 136 -7.02 -6.61 -4.93
CA TRP A 136 -8.08 -5.75 -5.47
C TRP A 136 -9.21 -6.55 -6.15
N GLU A 137 -9.00 -7.83 -6.44
CA GLU A 137 -10.01 -8.72 -7.02
C GLU A 137 -11.00 -9.19 -5.96
N ASP A 138 -10.53 -9.39 -4.73
CA ASP A 138 -11.37 -9.68 -3.56
C ASP A 138 -12.16 -8.45 -3.09
N TYR A 139 -11.75 -7.25 -3.53
CA TYR A 139 -12.49 -6.03 -3.23
C TYR A 139 -13.79 -6.01 -4.04
N GLU A 140 -14.89 -6.20 -3.31
CA GLU A 140 -16.21 -5.82 -3.76
C GLU A 140 -16.41 -4.34 -3.45
N PRO A 141 -16.54 -3.46 -4.47
CA PRO A 141 -16.95 -2.10 -4.22
C PRO A 141 -18.31 -2.14 -3.52
N PRO A 142 -18.53 -1.33 -2.46
CA PRO A 142 -19.85 -1.25 -1.84
C PRO A 142 -20.86 -0.96 -2.96
N ALA A 143 -21.94 -1.76 -3.01
CA ALA A 143 -22.97 -1.71 -4.03
C ALA A 143 -23.31 -0.24 -4.33
N GLN A 144 -22.75 0.25 -5.44
CA GLN A 144 -22.93 1.59 -5.97
C GLN A 144 -22.96 2.72 -4.92
N ALA A 145 -21.78 3.21 -4.54
CA ALA A 145 -21.55 4.63 -4.82
C ALA A 145 -21.42 4.75 -6.34
N ALA A 146 -22.56 4.69 -7.04
CA ALA A 146 -22.63 5.15 -8.41
C ALA A 146 -22.03 6.56 -8.44
N LEU A 147 -21.50 6.95 -9.60
CA LEU A 147 -21.10 8.31 -9.90
C LEU A 147 -22.32 9.27 -9.92
N THR A 148 -23.32 9.07 -9.08
CA THR A 148 -24.23 10.12 -8.67
C THR A 148 -23.49 10.95 -7.62
N PRO A 149 -23.26 12.26 -7.85
CA PRO A 149 -23.03 13.15 -6.73
C PRO A 149 -24.15 12.85 -5.74
N GLY A 150 -23.81 12.42 -4.53
CA GLY A 150 -24.82 12.24 -3.51
C GLY A 150 -25.58 13.57 -3.34
N PRO A 151 -26.82 13.57 -2.84
CA PRO A 151 -27.62 14.79 -2.65
C PRO A 151 -26.90 15.88 -1.83
N SER A 152 -25.84 15.51 -1.09
CA SER A 152 -24.95 16.41 -0.37
C SER A 152 -23.94 17.17 -1.23
N ALA A 153 -23.47 16.61 -2.35
CA ALA A 153 -22.59 17.30 -3.30
C ALA A 153 -23.38 18.31 -4.15
N ASP A 154 -24.56 17.89 -4.65
CA ASP A 154 -25.47 18.78 -5.38
C ASP A 154 -25.94 19.93 -4.48
N ARG A 155 -26.35 19.64 -3.24
CA ARG A 155 -26.72 20.68 -2.26
C ARG A 155 -25.58 21.66 -1.97
N ARG A 156 -24.32 21.21 -1.88
CA ARG A 156 -23.16 22.10 -1.71
C ARG A 156 -22.93 22.99 -2.92
N GLU A 157 -23.10 22.46 -4.13
CA GLU A 157 -22.99 23.23 -5.36
C GLU A 157 -24.12 24.29 -5.45
N LEU A 158 -25.37 23.91 -5.16
CA LEU A 158 -26.51 24.83 -5.10
C LEU A 158 -26.30 25.94 -4.07
N LEU A 159 -25.79 25.62 -2.87
CA LEU A 159 -25.46 26.61 -1.84
C LEU A 159 -24.35 27.56 -2.29
N SER A 160 -23.34 27.07 -3.01
CA SER A 160 -22.26 27.92 -3.55
C SER A 160 -22.76 28.85 -4.66
N LYS A 161 -23.64 28.36 -5.55
CA LYS A 161 -24.29 29.16 -6.60
C LYS A 161 -25.19 30.24 -5.99
N LEU A 162 -25.99 29.88 -4.98
CA LEU A 162 -26.85 30.82 -4.25
C LEU A 162 -26.04 31.90 -3.54
N ALA A 163 -24.92 31.55 -2.89
CA ALA A 163 -24.03 32.53 -2.27
C ALA A 163 -23.46 33.53 -3.30
N GLY A 164 -23.02 33.02 -4.46
CA GLY A 164 -22.52 33.86 -5.56
C GLY A 164 -23.60 34.79 -6.14
N LEU A 165 -24.81 34.26 -6.38
CA LEU A 165 -25.92 35.06 -6.90
C LEU A 165 -26.40 36.13 -5.91
N ARG A 166 -26.46 35.82 -4.62
CA ARG A 166 -26.77 36.83 -3.58
C ARG A 166 -25.72 37.93 -3.53
N GLN A 167 -24.43 37.60 -3.68
CA GLN A 167 -23.36 38.59 -3.72
C GLN A 167 -23.41 39.47 -4.98
N LEU A 168 -23.80 38.89 -6.13
CA LEU A 168 -23.98 39.66 -7.37
C LEU A 168 -25.21 40.57 -7.32
N ASN A 169 -26.30 40.08 -6.74
CA ASN A 169 -27.54 40.84 -6.60
C ASN A 169 -27.41 41.97 -5.55
N SER A 170 -26.60 41.79 -4.50
CA SER A 170 -26.30 42.86 -3.54
C SER A 170 -25.43 43.97 -4.14
N ALA A 171 -24.50 43.62 -5.04
CA ALA A 171 -23.67 44.59 -5.76
C ALA A 171 -24.44 45.35 -6.85
N LYS A 172 -25.38 44.69 -7.53
CA LYS A 172 -26.26 45.33 -8.52
C LYS A 172 -27.63 44.63 -8.53
N PRO A 173 -28.66 45.23 -7.90
CA PRO A 173 -29.98 44.64 -7.81
C PRO A 173 -30.55 44.40 -9.22
N ASN A 174 -30.90 43.15 -9.52
CA ASN A 174 -31.48 42.75 -10.79
C ASN A 174 -32.65 41.79 -10.54
N PRO A 175 -33.89 42.12 -10.98
CA PRO A 175 -35.06 41.26 -10.78
C PRO A 175 -34.89 39.86 -11.41
N ALA A 176 -34.12 39.74 -12.48
CA ALA A 176 -33.84 38.43 -13.08
C ALA A 176 -32.91 37.55 -12.23
N LEU A 177 -32.00 38.17 -11.46
CA LEU A 177 -31.15 37.44 -10.49
C LEU A 177 -31.94 37.06 -9.25
N GLN A 178 -32.86 37.92 -8.81
CA GLN A 178 -33.75 37.62 -7.68
C GLN A 178 -34.60 36.37 -7.95
N GLN A 179 -35.19 36.25 -9.14
CA GLN A 179 -35.96 35.06 -9.54
C GLN A 179 -35.11 33.76 -9.50
N GLN A 180 -33.83 33.85 -9.87
CA GLN A 180 -32.91 32.70 -9.80
C GLN A 180 -32.55 32.33 -8.37
N ILE A 181 -32.39 33.31 -7.48
CA ILE A 181 -32.17 33.09 -6.06
C ILE A 181 -33.39 32.39 -5.46
N ASP A 182 -34.60 32.90 -5.70
CA ASP A 182 -35.84 32.35 -5.16
C ASP A 182 -36.09 30.91 -5.66
N ALA A 183 -35.78 30.63 -6.93
CA ALA A 183 -35.90 29.29 -7.50
C ALA A 183 -34.90 28.29 -6.89
N LEU A 184 -33.67 28.72 -6.60
CA LEU A 184 -32.66 27.88 -5.93
C LEU A 184 -32.98 27.65 -4.45
N GLU A 185 -33.59 28.61 -3.78
CA GLU A 185 -34.08 28.48 -2.41
C GLU A 185 -35.21 27.45 -2.30
N ALA A 186 -36.16 27.46 -3.24
CA ALA A 186 -37.22 26.47 -3.32
C ALA A 186 -36.67 25.03 -3.50
N GLN A 187 -35.71 24.84 -4.40
CA GLN A 187 -35.05 23.54 -4.62
C GLN A 187 -34.29 23.02 -3.40
N LEU A 188 -33.81 23.91 -2.53
CA LEU A 188 -33.13 23.53 -1.29
C LEU A 188 -34.11 23.17 -0.15
N GLY A 189 -35.33 23.73 -0.18
CA GLY A 189 -36.39 23.52 0.81
C GLY A 189 -37.19 22.23 0.63
N ASP A 190 -37.41 21.77 -0.61
CA ASP A 190 -38.19 20.55 -0.92
C ASP A 190 -37.50 19.22 -0.54
N GLY A 191 -36.29 19.26 0.04
CA GLY A 191 -35.47 18.11 0.40
C GLY A 191 -35.38 17.79 1.90
N GLN A 192 -36.33 18.22 2.73
CA GLN A 192 -36.42 17.81 4.14
C GLN A 192 -37.51 16.75 4.31
N PRO A 193 -37.23 15.57 4.91
CA PRO A 193 -38.28 14.66 5.36
C PRO A 193 -39.06 15.24 6.55
#